data_AF-A0A944G2L4-F1
#
_entry.id   AF-A0A944G2L4-F1
#
_cell.length_a   1.000
_cell.length_b   1.000
_cell.length_c   1.000
_cell.angle_alpha   90.00
_cell.angle_beta   90.00
_cell.angle_gamma   90.00
#
_symmetry.space_group_name_H-M   'P 1'
#
loop_
_entity.id
_entity.type
_entity.pdbx_description
1 polymer ?
#
loop_
_entity_poly.entity_id
_entity_poly.type
_entity_poly.pdbx_seq_one_letter_code
_entity_poly.pdbx_strand_id
1 'polypeptide(L)'
;MNNIVLASKDLHEGHNDVLSDNKYGKEYRLIEDVLKKYPNNKTIEDVACKIAVIDFTNSTNLRLYKNKINLYTLAEIITKVDFDARVAKGDVSLVSDIIKECHVKLYSFASKYCCYHNTFLYNRDDYSIYDSVVKKHLHEYATEKLPASKWRKNFNYETFNQYIGDLLDEYGITAATEPQRRRLFDHYVWYKNK
;
A
#
# COMPACT_ATOMS: atom_id res chain seq x y z
N MET A 1 4.73 -8.82 26.39
CA MET A 1 4.48 -7.73 25.43
C MET A 1 3.03 -7.36 25.60
N ASN A 2 2.69 -6.10 25.85
CA ASN A 2 1.29 -5.68 25.84
C ASN A 2 0.89 -5.52 24.37
N ASN A 3 0.10 -6.45 23.85
CA ASN A 3 -0.44 -6.34 22.51
C ASN A 3 -1.47 -5.21 22.49
N ILE A 4 -1.35 -4.29 21.53
CA ILE A 4 -2.33 -3.23 21.34
C ILE A 4 -3.61 -3.88 20.81
N VAL A 5 -4.70 -3.73 21.54
CA VAL A 5 -6.03 -4.19 21.09
C VAL A 5 -6.53 -3.24 20.02
N LEU A 6 -6.92 -3.76 18.86
CA LEU A 6 -7.55 -2.99 17.80
C LEU A 6 -9.06 -2.99 17.96
N ALA A 7 -9.67 -1.80 17.88
CA ALA A 7 -11.10 -1.65 17.66
C ALA A 7 -11.36 -0.87 16.37
N SER A 8 -12.48 -1.16 15.69
CA SER A 8 -12.89 -0.42 14.47
C SER A 8 -12.89 1.10 14.71
N LYS A 9 -13.42 1.55 15.86
CA LYS A 9 -13.43 2.98 16.24
C LYS A 9 -12.04 3.61 16.20
N ASP A 10 -11.02 2.93 16.72
CA ASP A 10 -9.65 3.45 16.73
C ASP A 10 -9.09 3.60 15.30
N LEU A 11 -9.44 2.67 14.41
CA LEU A 11 -9.03 2.75 13.01
C LEU A 11 -9.67 3.93 12.29
N HIS A 12 -10.95 4.20 12.56
CA HIS A 12 -11.66 5.38 12.04
C HIS A 12 -11.07 6.69 12.59
N GLU A 13 -10.75 6.75 13.89
CA GLU A 13 -10.06 7.90 14.47
C GLU A 13 -8.71 8.15 13.78
N GLY A 14 -7.87 7.12 13.64
CA GLY A 14 -6.60 7.21 12.91
C GLY A 14 -6.78 7.63 11.45
N HIS A 15 -7.84 7.17 10.79
CA HIS A 15 -8.15 7.59 9.42
C HIS A 15 -8.51 9.07 9.33
N ASN A 16 -9.39 9.55 10.21
CA ASN A 16 -9.80 10.95 10.26
C ASN A 16 -8.64 11.88 10.63
N ASP A 17 -7.76 11.43 11.50
CA ASP A 17 -6.52 12.09 11.87
C ASP A 17 -5.59 12.31 10.66
N VAL A 18 -5.42 11.29 9.80
CA VAL A 18 -4.67 11.44 8.54
C VAL A 18 -5.35 12.45 7.60
N LEU A 19 -6.67 12.35 7.43
CA LEU A 19 -7.41 13.21 6.50
C LEU A 19 -7.48 14.68 6.95
N SER A 20 -7.54 14.91 8.26
CA SER A 20 -7.58 16.26 8.84
C SER A 20 -6.19 16.90 8.97
N ASP A 21 -5.13 16.11 8.90
CA ASP A 21 -3.76 16.63 8.88
C ASP A 21 -3.54 17.56 7.69
N ASN A 22 -3.05 18.77 7.97
CA ASN A 22 -2.89 19.83 6.97
C ASN A 22 -1.92 19.46 5.84
N LYS A 23 -0.90 18.65 6.13
CA LYS A 23 0.05 18.18 5.11
C LYS A 23 -0.47 16.90 4.49
N TYR A 24 -0.64 15.86 5.29
CA TYR A 24 -0.86 14.51 4.78
C TYR A 24 -2.25 14.32 4.19
N GLY A 25 -3.27 14.97 4.74
CA GLY A 25 -4.61 14.95 4.17
C GLY A 25 -4.71 15.71 2.84
N LYS A 26 -3.87 16.73 2.60
CA LYS A 26 -3.77 17.40 1.29
C LYS A 26 -3.00 16.56 0.28
N GLU A 27 -1.90 15.93 0.70
CA GLU A 27 -1.14 15.02 -0.15
C GLU A 27 -1.95 13.78 -0.54
N TYR A 28 -2.77 13.24 0.38
CA TYR A 28 -3.69 12.13 0.10
C TYR A 28 -4.71 12.49 -0.99
N ARG A 29 -5.35 13.67 -0.88
CA ARG A 29 -6.27 14.19 -1.90
C ARG A 29 -5.58 14.47 -3.24
N LEU A 30 -4.35 14.98 -3.22
CA LEU A 30 -3.58 15.20 -4.44
C LEU A 30 -3.32 13.88 -5.19
N ILE A 31 -3.00 12.79 -4.47
CA ILE A 31 -2.85 11.47 -5.09
C ILE A 31 -4.16 11.03 -5.72
N GLU A 32 -5.28 11.13 -4.98
CA GLU A 32 -6.61 10.78 -5.47
C GLU A 32 -6.97 11.55 -6.75
N ASP A 33 -6.80 12.87 -6.76
CA ASP A 33 -7.10 13.73 -7.90
C ASP A 33 -6.26 13.37 -9.13
N VAL A 34 -4.95 13.13 -8.93
CA VAL A 34 -4.04 12.71 -10.01
C VAL A 34 -4.45 11.36 -10.59
N LEU A 35 -4.79 10.39 -9.73
CA LEU A 35 -5.21 9.06 -10.20
C LEU A 35 -6.55 9.12 -10.93
N LYS A 36 -7.52 9.92 -10.45
CA LYS A 36 -8.80 10.12 -11.16
C LYS A 36 -8.61 10.85 -12.50
N LYS A 37 -7.65 11.76 -12.60
CA LYS A 37 -7.32 12.46 -13.85
C LYS A 37 -6.60 11.56 -14.86
N TYR A 38 -5.76 10.64 -14.40
CA TYR A 38 -4.99 9.71 -15.22
C TYR A 38 -5.24 8.24 -14.82
N PRO A 39 -6.47 7.73 -15.01
CA PRO A 39 -6.91 6.48 -14.39
C PRO A 39 -6.24 5.22 -14.96
N ASN A 40 -5.72 5.28 -16.19
CA ASN A 40 -5.14 4.13 -16.87
C ASN A 40 -3.61 4.19 -16.92
N ASN A 41 -2.96 3.05 -17.01
CA ASN A 41 -1.52 2.87 -17.07
C ASN A 41 -1.06 2.51 -18.49
N LYS A 42 -1.45 3.32 -19.48
CA LYS A 42 -1.24 3.06 -20.92
C LYS A 42 -0.02 3.73 -21.53
N THR A 43 0.34 4.92 -21.04
CA THR A 43 1.46 5.71 -21.56
C THR A 43 2.54 5.82 -20.49
N ILE A 44 3.80 5.95 -20.92
CA ILE A 44 4.93 6.04 -19.98
C ILE A 44 4.84 7.35 -19.19
N GLU A 45 4.40 8.43 -19.83
CA GLU A 45 4.28 9.77 -19.26
C GLU A 45 3.26 9.81 -18.12
N ASP A 46 2.05 9.27 -18.35
CA ASP A 46 1.00 9.24 -17.33
C ASP A 46 1.45 8.39 -16.13
N VAL A 47 2.07 7.24 -16.40
CA VAL A 47 2.60 6.36 -15.36
C VAL A 47 3.72 7.03 -14.58
N ALA A 48 4.67 7.69 -15.26
CA ALA A 48 5.77 8.40 -14.63
C ALA A 48 5.27 9.54 -13.74
N CYS A 49 4.26 10.30 -14.17
CA CYS A 49 3.61 11.33 -13.36
C CYS A 49 3.02 10.75 -12.07
N LYS A 50 2.29 9.63 -12.17
CA LYS A 50 1.72 8.94 -11.01
C LYS A 50 2.78 8.42 -10.05
N ILE A 51 3.85 7.81 -10.59
CA ILE A 51 4.99 7.35 -9.79
C ILE A 51 5.62 8.52 -9.03
N ALA A 52 5.87 9.63 -9.72
CA ALA A 52 6.52 10.81 -9.12
C ALA A 52 5.68 11.40 -7.99
N VAL A 53 4.37 11.55 -8.19
CA VAL A 53 3.46 12.07 -7.16
C VAL A 53 3.47 11.15 -5.94
N ILE A 54 3.28 9.84 -6.12
CA ILE A 54 3.25 8.87 -5.01
C ILE A 54 4.59 8.77 -4.28
N ASP A 55 5.73 8.77 -4.99
CA ASP A 55 7.04 8.72 -4.35
C ASP A 55 7.30 9.98 -3.52
N PHE A 56 6.91 11.15 -4.04
CA PHE A 56 7.12 12.42 -3.36
C PHE A 56 6.26 12.56 -2.10
N THR A 57 4.96 12.27 -2.20
CA THR A 57 4.02 12.40 -1.07
C THR A 57 4.24 11.35 0.00
N ASN A 58 4.63 10.12 -0.37
CA ASN A 58 4.77 9.01 0.57
C ASN A 58 6.21 8.62 0.89
N SER A 59 7.20 9.36 0.37
CA SER A 59 8.62 9.07 0.57
C SER A 59 8.95 7.60 0.33
N THR A 60 8.50 7.04 -0.80
CA THR A 60 8.73 5.62 -1.10
C THR A 60 10.21 5.30 -1.35
N ASN A 61 11.03 6.35 -1.40
CA ASN A 61 12.49 6.32 -1.45
C ASN A 61 13.01 5.65 -2.73
N LEU A 62 12.29 5.82 -3.86
CA LEU A 62 12.75 5.33 -5.17
C LEU A 62 14.15 5.87 -5.50
N ARG A 63 14.48 7.06 -5.00
CA ARG A 63 15.82 7.65 -5.12
C ARG A 63 16.96 6.74 -4.66
N LEU A 64 16.75 5.89 -3.65
CA LEU A 64 17.76 4.97 -3.12
C LEU A 64 18.11 3.86 -4.12
N TYR A 65 17.25 3.65 -5.11
CA TYR A 65 17.39 2.62 -6.13
C TYR A 65 17.75 3.19 -7.51
N LYS A 66 18.06 4.49 -7.63
CA LYS A 66 18.37 5.16 -8.92
C LYS A 66 19.50 4.50 -9.72
N ASN A 67 20.46 3.86 -9.03
CA ASN A 67 21.55 3.13 -9.68
C ASN A 67 21.13 1.75 -10.23
N LYS A 68 19.90 1.31 -9.93
CA LYS A 68 19.36 -0.02 -10.29
C LYS A 68 18.11 0.07 -11.16
N ILE A 69 17.25 1.05 -10.88
CA ILE A 69 16.02 1.30 -11.63
C ILE A 69 15.78 2.81 -11.68
N ASN A 70 15.49 3.31 -12.88
CA ASN A 70 15.12 4.71 -13.10
C ASN A 70 13.60 4.82 -13.32
N LEU A 71 13.10 6.06 -13.30
CA LEU A 71 11.67 6.34 -13.43
C LEU A 71 11.07 5.80 -14.75
N TYR A 72 11.80 5.93 -15.86
CA TYR A 72 11.33 5.45 -17.17
C TYR A 72 11.18 3.93 -17.17
N THR A 73 12.18 3.19 -16.70
CA THR A 73 12.15 1.73 -16.63
C THR A 73 11.02 1.24 -15.70
N LEU A 74 10.83 1.88 -14.55
CA LEU A 74 9.72 1.54 -13.66
C LEU A 74 8.36 1.80 -14.31
N ALA A 75 8.22 2.93 -15.01
CA ALA A 75 6.99 3.25 -15.72
C ALA A 75 6.71 2.24 -16.86
N GLU A 76 7.74 1.86 -17.60
CA GLU A 76 7.66 0.84 -18.66
C GLU A 76 7.27 -0.55 -18.11
N ILE A 77 7.77 -0.93 -16.93
CA ILE A 77 7.34 -2.18 -16.29
C ILE A 77 5.84 -2.13 -15.98
N ILE A 78 5.36 -1.03 -15.39
CA ILE A 78 3.94 -0.88 -15.03
C ILE A 78 3.02 -0.96 -16.26
N THR A 79 3.42 -0.42 -17.42
CA THR A 79 2.62 -0.51 -18.65
C THR A 79 2.58 -1.92 -19.24
N LYS A 80 3.53 -2.80 -18.90
CA LYS A 80 3.66 -4.16 -19.47
C LYS A 80 3.02 -5.27 -18.63
N VAL A 81 2.72 -5.03 -17.35
CA VAL A 81 2.20 -6.06 -16.41
C VAL A 81 0.67 -6.18 -16.37
N ASP A 82 -0.04 -5.64 -17.37
CA ASP A 82 -1.52 -5.56 -17.41
C ASP A 82 -2.12 -4.96 -16.12
N PHE A 83 -1.51 -3.85 -15.67
CA PHE A 83 -1.77 -3.28 -14.35
C PHE A 83 -3.26 -2.99 -14.10
N ASP A 84 -3.91 -2.29 -15.04
CA ASP A 84 -5.28 -1.79 -14.87
C ASP A 84 -6.29 -2.94 -14.71
N ALA A 85 -6.18 -3.99 -15.53
CA ALA A 85 -7.11 -5.13 -15.48
C ALA A 85 -6.93 -5.95 -14.20
N ARG A 86 -5.68 -6.06 -13.71
CA ARG A 86 -5.33 -6.81 -12.50
C ARG A 86 -5.75 -6.07 -11.24
N VAL A 87 -5.46 -4.77 -11.14
CA VAL A 87 -5.81 -3.95 -9.96
C VAL A 87 -7.32 -3.79 -9.79
N ALA A 88 -8.08 -3.71 -10.88
CA ALA A 88 -9.54 -3.65 -10.86
C ALA A 88 -10.18 -4.92 -10.27
N LYS A 89 -9.52 -6.08 -10.45
CA LYS A 89 -9.96 -7.39 -9.95
C LYS A 89 -9.45 -7.71 -8.55
N GLY A 90 -8.60 -6.85 -7.97
CA GLY A 90 -7.96 -7.12 -6.68
C GLY A 90 -6.89 -8.21 -6.73
N ASP A 91 -6.21 -8.37 -7.87
CA ASP A 91 -5.13 -9.36 -7.99
C ASP A 91 -3.89 -8.94 -7.17
N VAL A 92 -3.78 -9.50 -5.96
CA VAL A 92 -2.69 -9.19 -5.02
C VAL A 92 -1.32 -9.67 -5.49
N SER A 93 -1.24 -10.63 -6.43
CA SER A 93 0.05 -11.09 -6.97
C SER A 93 0.76 -10.03 -7.82
N LEU A 94 0.01 -9.01 -8.28
CA LEU A 94 0.52 -7.87 -9.04
C LEU A 94 1.69 -7.17 -8.34
N VAL A 95 1.64 -7.04 -7.01
CA VAL A 95 2.73 -6.42 -6.24
C VAL A 95 4.02 -7.23 -6.36
N SER A 96 3.92 -8.56 -6.21
CA SER A 96 5.06 -9.47 -6.31
C SER A 96 5.66 -9.46 -7.71
N ASP A 97 4.82 -9.40 -8.75
CA ASP A 97 5.28 -9.37 -10.14
C ASP A 97 6.00 -8.05 -10.49
N ILE A 98 5.45 -6.89 -10.09
CA ILE A 98 6.13 -5.60 -10.26
C ILE A 98 7.53 -5.66 -9.62
N ILE A 99 7.64 -6.20 -8.40
CA ILE A 99 8.91 -6.27 -7.68
C ILE A 99 9.91 -7.20 -8.38
N LYS A 100 9.45 -8.34 -8.92
CA LYS A 100 10.30 -9.28 -9.67
C LYS A 100 10.84 -8.63 -10.94
N GLU A 101 9.99 -7.96 -11.72
CA GLU A 101 10.37 -7.24 -12.94
C GLU A 101 11.33 -6.08 -12.65
N CYS A 102 11.19 -5.42 -11.51
CA CYS A 102 12.11 -4.34 -11.12
C CYS A 102 13.49 -4.85 -10.70
N HIS A 103 13.64 -6.14 -10.38
CA HIS A 103 14.84 -6.73 -9.76
C HIS A 103 15.33 -6.00 -8.49
N VAL A 104 14.46 -5.20 -7.86
CA VAL A 104 14.72 -4.46 -6.62
C VAL A 104 13.52 -4.56 -5.70
N LYS A 105 13.77 -4.61 -4.38
CA LYS A 105 12.74 -4.86 -3.35
C LYS A 105 11.88 -3.61 -3.06
N LEU A 106 11.13 -3.13 -4.04
CA LEU A 106 10.28 -1.92 -3.97
C LEU A 106 8.91 -2.18 -3.32
N TYR A 107 8.86 -2.93 -2.21
CA TYR A 107 7.59 -3.27 -1.55
C TYR A 107 6.76 -2.05 -1.17
N SER A 108 7.39 -1.00 -0.61
CA SER A 108 6.68 0.23 -0.21
C SER A 108 6.00 0.88 -1.39
N PHE A 109 6.72 1.04 -2.50
CA PHE A 109 6.19 1.64 -3.71
C PHE A 109 5.11 0.75 -4.35
N ALA A 110 5.42 -0.52 -4.66
CA ALA A 110 4.52 -1.40 -5.40
C ALA A 110 3.19 -1.62 -4.66
N SER A 111 3.24 -1.82 -3.34
CA SER A 111 2.01 -1.97 -2.53
C SER A 111 1.18 -0.68 -2.46
N LYS A 112 1.81 0.49 -2.32
CA LYS A 112 1.11 1.79 -2.36
C LYS A 112 0.47 2.06 -3.71
N TYR A 113 1.20 1.82 -4.79
CA TYR A 113 0.71 2.05 -6.15
C TYR A 113 -0.53 1.20 -6.44
N CYS A 114 -0.51 -0.09 -6.07
CA CYS A 114 -1.68 -0.97 -6.19
C CYS A 114 -2.82 -0.56 -5.26
N CYS A 115 -2.54 -0.31 -3.97
CA CYS A 115 -3.53 0.10 -2.98
C CYS A 115 -4.28 1.36 -3.42
N TYR A 116 -3.58 2.42 -3.83
CA TYR A 116 -4.23 3.66 -4.21
C TYR A 116 -5.08 3.55 -5.48
N HIS A 117 -4.62 2.82 -6.50
CA HIS A 117 -5.46 2.59 -7.69
C HIS A 117 -6.69 1.76 -7.34
N ASN A 118 -6.53 0.70 -6.54
CA ASN A 118 -7.63 -0.16 -6.09
C ASN A 118 -8.68 0.62 -5.28
N THR A 119 -8.24 1.44 -4.34
CA THR A 119 -9.12 2.27 -3.51
C THR A 119 -9.76 3.41 -4.29
N PHE A 120 -8.98 4.27 -4.94
CA PHE A 120 -9.51 5.51 -5.51
C PHE A 120 -10.26 5.34 -6.83
N LEU A 121 -9.96 4.30 -7.61
CA LEU A 121 -10.61 4.08 -8.92
C LEU A 121 -11.70 3.01 -8.87
N TYR A 122 -11.60 2.06 -7.94
CA TYR A 122 -12.51 0.92 -7.88
C TYR A 122 -13.25 0.79 -6.54
N ASN A 123 -12.99 1.67 -5.56
CA ASN A 123 -13.58 1.61 -4.22
C ASN A 123 -13.40 0.25 -3.54
N ARG A 124 -12.22 -0.35 -3.73
CA ARG A 124 -11.82 -1.65 -3.19
C ARG A 124 -10.68 -1.50 -2.18
N ASP A 125 -10.46 -2.55 -1.37
CA ASP A 125 -9.46 -2.57 -0.31
C ASP A 125 -8.74 -3.93 -0.29
N ASP A 126 -8.25 -4.37 -1.45
CA ASP A 126 -7.64 -5.69 -1.59
C ASP A 126 -6.17 -5.72 -1.15
N TYR A 127 -5.51 -4.56 -1.10
CA TYR A 127 -4.06 -4.42 -0.93
C TYR A 127 -3.71 -3.73 0.40
N SER A 128 -2.92 -4.41 1.23
CA SER A 128 -2.24 -3.83 2.39
C SER A 128 -0.93 -3.17 1.98
N ILE A 129 -0.65 -1.98 2.50
CA ILE A 129 0.61 -1.29 2.26
C ILE A 129 1.74 -1.96 3.06
N TYR A 130 2.88 -2.20 2.42
CA TYR A 130 4.07 -2.75 3.06
C TYR A 130 5.26 -1.79 3.02
N ASP A 131 5.36 -0.91 4.02
CA ASP A 131 6.46 0.04 4.15
C ASP A 131 7.32 -0.15 5.40
N SER A 132 8.14 0.85 5.71
CA SER A 132 9.00 0.84 6.89
C SER A 132 8.23 0.97 8.20
N VAL A 133 7.11 1.69 8.21
CA VAL A 133 6.30 1.90 9.41
C VAL A 133 5.58 0.60 9.76
N VAL A 134 4.86 0.00 8.79
CA VAL A 134 4.23 -1.31 8.98
C VAL A 134 5.27 -2.37 9.32
N LYS A 135 6.42 -2.40 8.63
CA LYS A 135 7.52 -3.33 8.98
C LYS A 135 7.92 -3.23 10.46
N LYS A 136 8.02 -2.01 10.97
CA LYS A 136 8.55 -1.74 12.31
C LYS A 136 7.49 -2.01 13.39
N HIS A 137 6.24 -1.66 13.15
CA HIS A 137 5.21 -1.61 14.19
C HIS A 137 4.15 -2.72 14.10
N LEU A 138 4.11 -3.52 13.03
CA LEU A 138 3.13 -4.61 12.91
C LEU A 138 3.17 -5.61 14.08
N HIS A 139 4.34 -5.82 14.68
CA HIS A 139 4.51 -6.75 15.80
C HIS A 139 3.77 -6.35 17.07
N GLU A 140 3.40 -5.08 17.22
CA GLU A 140 2.69 -4.55 18.40
C GLU A 140 1.21 -4.97 18.41
N TYR A 141 0.68 -5.35 17.25
CA TYR A 141 -0.70 -5.79 17.06
C TYR A 141 -0.83 -7.30 16.94
N ALA A 142 0.29 -7.99 16.72
CA ALA A 142 0.31 -9.42 16.47
C ALA A 142 0.03 -10.21 17.76
N THR A 143 -0.93 -11.13 17.68
CA THR A 143 -1.24 -12.13 18.71
C THR A 143 -0.15 -13.21 18.78
N GLU A 144 0.49 -13.50 17.64
CA GLU A 144 1.56 -14.49 17.49
C GLU A 144 2.86 -13.91 16.91
N LYS A 145 3.92 -14.71 16.91
CA LYS A 145 5.22 -14.30 16.36
C LYS A 145 5.16 -14.14 14.84
N LEU A 146 5.45 -12.92 14.36
CA LEU A 146 5.44 -12.60 12.94
C LEU A 146 6.48 -13.39 12.12
N PRO A 147 6.09 -13.96 10.96
CA PRO A 147 7.01 -14.55 10.00
C PRO A 147 7.64 -13.49 9.06
N ALA A 148 7.74 -12.22 9.47
CA ALA A 148 8.05 -11.07 8.60
C ALA A 148 9.38 -11.18 7.80
N SER A 149 10.35 -11.94 8.31
CA SER A 149 11.60 -12.22 7.60
C SER A 149 11.41 -13.10 6.36
N LYS A 150 10.39 -13.97 6.34
CA LYS A 150 10.07 -14.88 5.22
C LYS A 150 9.43 -14.14 4.05
N TRP A 151 8.50 -13.21 4.30
CA TRP A 151 7.78 -12.48 3.26
C TRP A 151 8.72 -11.72 2.31
N ARG A 152 9.67 -10.97 2.89
CA ARG A 152 10.66 -10.20 2.12
C ARG A 152 11.71 -11.04 1.40
N LYS A 153 12.03 -12.23 1.93
CA LYS A 153 13.05 -13.10 1.33
C LYS A 153 12.54 -13.72 0.05
N ASN A 154 11.25 -14.06 0.00
CA ASN A 154 10.67 -14.89 -1.05
C ASN A 154 9.75 -14.13 -2.03
N PHE A 155 9.70 -12.79 -2.00
CA PHE A 155 8.77 -12.03 -2.87
C PHE A 155 7.32 -12.46 -2.69
N ASN A 156 6.94 -12.73 -1.44
CA ASN A 156 5.61 -13.26 -1.10
C ASN A 156 4.81 -12.18 -0.40
N TYR A 157 4.36 -11.20 -1.19
CA TYR A 157 3.45 -10.16 -0.73
C TYR A 157 2.08 -10.73 -0.37
N GLU A 158 1.64 -11.77 -1.07
CA GLU A 158 0.34 -12.40 -0.93
C GLU A 158 0.14 -12.96 0.48
N THR A 159 1.14 -13.63 1.05
CA THR A 159 1.08 -14.10 2.45
C THR A 159 1.12 -12.94 3.44
N PHE A 160 1.84 -11.86 3.16
CA PHE A 160 1.78 -10.64 3.99
C PHE A 160 0.37 -10.02 3.95
N ASN A 161 -0.22 -9.92 2.76
CA ASN A 161 -1.54 -9.36 2.57
C ASN A 161 -2.61 -10.21 3.25
N GLN A 162 -2.52 -11.54 3.10
CA GLN A 162 -3.40 -12.47 3.80
C GLN A 162 -3.28 -12.30 5.32
N TYR A 163 -2.05 -12.25 5.84
CA TYR A 163 -1.79 -12.06 7.27
C TYR A 163 -2.46 -10.80 7.84
N ILE A 164 -2.40 -9.66 7.13
CA ILE A 164 -3.10 -8.44 7.60
C ILE A 164 -4.63 -8.65 7.63
N GLY A 165 -5.16 -9.42 6.69
CA GLY A 165 -6.59 -9.76 6.67
C GLY A 165 -6.97 -10.60 7.88
N ASP A 166 -6.24 -11.70 8.09
CA ASP A 166 -6.44 -12.63 9.20
C ASP A 166 -6.31 -11.91 10.55
N LEU A 167 -5.31 -11.04 10.69
CA LEU A 167 -5.11 -10.21 11.88
C LEU A 167 -6.35 -9.36 12.17
N LEU A 168 -6.91 -8.69 11.15
CA LEU A 168 -8.11 -7.86 11.33
C LEU A 168 -9.35 -8.71 11.64
N ASP A 169 -9.45 -9.91 11.07
CA ASP A 169 -10.52 -10.88 11.38
C ASP A 169 -10.42 -11.38 12.84
N GLU A 170 -9.21 -11.60 13.36
CA GLU A 170 -8.98 -11.95 14.79
C GLU A 170 -9.49 -10.86 15.75
N TYR A 171 -9.40 -9.59 15.36
CA TYR A 171 -9.95 -8.46 16.11
C TYR A 171 -11.44 -8.19 15.82
N GLY A 172 -12.11 -9.03 15.01
CA GLY A 172 -13.52 -8.87 14.64
C GLY A 172 -13.79 -7.73 13.64
N ILE A 173 -12.75 -7.17 13.03
CA ILE A 173 -12.84 -6.09 12.04
C ILE A 173 -12.94 -6.73 10.65
N THR A 174 -14.11 -7.30 10.35
CA THR A 174 -14.32 -8.10 9.12
C THR A 174 -14.58 -7.22 7.90
N ALA A 175 -14.35 -7.74 6.69
CA ALA A 175 -14.68 -7.03 5.45
C ALA A 175 -16.20 -6.78 5.27
N ALA A 176 -17.06 -7.55 5.93
CA ALA A 176 -18.51 -7.37 5.89
C ALA A 176 -18.96 -6.12 6.68
N THR A 177 -18.29 -5.83 7.79
CA THR A 177 -18.59 -4.69 8.66
C THR A 177 -17.75 -3.46 8.32
N GLU A 178 -16.50 -3.67 7.88
CA GLU A 178 -15.51 -2.63 7.58
C GLU A 178 -14.86 -2.92 6.22
N PRO A 179 -15.50 -2.56 5.09
CA PRO A 179 -15.00 -2.87 3.75
C PRO A 179 -13.65 -2.24 3.40
N GLN A 180 -13.24 -1.18 4.11
CA GLN A 180 -11.98 -0.45 3.91
C GLN A 180 -10.97 -0.71 5.04
N ARG A 181 -11.11 -1.84 5.76
CA ARG A 181 -10.35 -2.16 6.97
C ARG A 181 -8.82 -2.10 6.83
N ARG A 182 -8.24 -2.45 5.69
CA ARG A 182 -6.79 -2.42 5.44
C ARG A 182 -6.30 -1.00 5.26
N ARG A 183 -7.02 -0.16 4.52
CA ARG A 183 -6.73 1.28 4.42
C ARG A 183 -6.86 1.97 5.77
N LEU A 184 -7.91 1.67 6.53
CA LEU A 184 -8.12 2.20 7.89
C LEU A 184 -6.96 1.79 8.82
N PHE A 185 -6.59 0.51 8.78
CA PHE A 185 -5.45 -0.01 9.54
C PHE A 185 -4.12 0.65 9.17
N ASP A 186 -3.83 0.85 7.87
CA ASP A 186 -2.63 1.56 7.43
C ASP A 186 -2.59 2.99 7.97
N HIS A 187 -3.68 3.76 7.84
CA HIS A 187 -3.75 5.12 8.39
C HIS A 187 -3.50 5.14 9.89
N TYR A 188 -4.13 4.23 10.62
CA TYR A 188 -3.98 4.13 12.07
C TYR A 188 -2.55 3.81 12.49
N VAL A 189 -1.95 2.75 11.91
CA VAL A 189 -0.56 2.36 12.20
C VAL A 189 0.40 3.48 11.83
N TRP A 190 0.19 4.12 10.68
CA TRP A 190 1.03 5.20 10.21
C TRP A 190 0.93 6.44 11.10
N TYR A 191 -0.28 6.93 11.40
CA TYR A 191 -0.47 8.16 12.15
C TYR A 191 0.06 8.06 13.58
N LYS A 192 -0.06 6.90 14.22
CA LYS A 192 0.51 6.66 15.56
C LYS A 192 2.04 6.63 15.59
N ASN A 193 2.70 6.50 14.44
CA ASN A 193 4.14 6.25 14.33
C ASN A 193 4.88 7.15 13.32
N LYS A 194 4.23 8.22 12.83
CA LYS A 194 4.75 9.13 11.81
C LYS A 194 5.81 10.12 12.35
#